data_AF-A0A2T4CLR1-F1
#
_entry.id   AF-A0A2T4CLR1-F1
#
_cell.length_a   1.000
_cell.length_b   1.000
_cell.length_c   1.000
_cell.angle_alpha   90.00
_cell.angle_beta   90.00
_cell.angle_gamma   90.00
#
_symmetry.space_group_name_H-M   'P 1'
#
loop_
_entity.id
_entity.type
_entity.pdbx_description
1 polymer ?
#
loop_
_entity_poly.entity_id
_entity_poly.type
_entity_poly.pdbx_seq_one_letter_code
_entity_poly.pdbx_strand_id
1 'polypeptide(L)' 'MKQDFYQQLEQQLDELREEGLYKNERIILGEQAAEIQVGNGESVLNFCANNYLGLA' A
#
# COMPACT_ATOMS: atom_id res chain seq x y z
N MET A 1 19.90 0.50 -24.28
CA MET A 1 19.46 -0.79 -23.68
C MET A 1 19.08 -0.68 -22.21
N LYS A 2 20.02 -0.47 -21.26
CA LYS A 2 19.64 -0.31 -19.84
C LYS A 2 18.84 0.97 -19.59
N GLN A 3 19.25 2.08 -20.20
CA GLN A 3 18.57 3.37 -20.03
C GLN A 3 17.13 3.32 -20.55
N ASP A 4 16.93 2.84 -21.79
CA ASP A 4 15.62 2.73 -22.43
C ASP A 4 14.65 1.85 -21.62
N PHE A 5 15.16 0.78 -20.99
CA PHE A 5 14.37 -0.06 -20.09
C PHE A 5 13.87 0.69 -18.86
N TYR A 6 14.74 1.45 -18.18
CA TYR A 6 14.32 2.25 -17.02
C TYR A 6 13.37 3.38 -17.42
N GLN A 7 13.58 4.01 -18.57
CA GLN A 7 12.68 5.02 -19.10
C GLN A 7 11.29 4.45 -19.37
N GLN A 8 11.21 3.24 -19.93
CA GLN A 8 9.93 2.55 -20.12
C GLN A 8 9.23 2.25 -18.79
N LEU A 9 9.98 1.85 -17.75
CA LEU A 9 9.42 1.63 -16.42
C LEU A 9 8.87 2.92 -15.81
N GLU A 10 9.61 4.03 -15.90
CA GLU A 10 9.16 5.33 -15.41
C GLU A 10 7.86 5.77 -16.10
N GLN A 11 7.80 5.64 -17.42
CA GLN A 11 6.60 5.95 -18.20
C GLN A 11 5.40 5.09 -17.77
N GLN A 12 5.57 3.78 -17.60
CA GLN A 12 4.50 2.90 -17.14
C GLN A 12 4.02 3.25 -15.72
N LEU A 13 4.91 3.68 -14.84
CA LEU A 13 4.54 4.13 -13.51
C LEU A 13 3.73 5.42 -13.55
N ASP A 14 4.06 6.34 -14.45
CA ASP A 14 3.30 7.58 -14.65
C ASP A 14 1.91 7.30 -15.25
N GLU A 15 1.83 6.44 -16.27
CA GLU A 15 0.56 5.98 -16.84
C GLU A 15 -0.35 5.35 -15.76
N LEU A 16 0.19 4.47 -14.90
CA LEU A 16 -0.58 3.89 -13.79
C LEU A 16 -1.09 4.93 -12.79
N ARG A 17 -0.35 6.03 -12.56
CA ARG A 17 -0.78 7.12 -11.67
C ARG A 17 -1.91 7.92 -12.30
N GLU A 18 -1.80 8.24 -13.58
CA GLU A 18 -2.83 8.97 -14.33
C GLU A 18 -4.13 8.17 -14.43
N GLU A 19 -4.04 6.85 -14.61
CA GLU A 19 -5.19 5.94 -14.66
C GLU A 19 -5.78 5.60 -13.27
N GLY A 20 -5.12 6.01 -12.17
CA GLY A 20 -5.55 5.69 -10.81
C GLY A 20 -5.34 4.22 -10.41
N LEU A 21 -4.53 3.48 -11.16
CA LEU A 21 -4.19 2.07 -10.90
C LEU A 21 -2.93 1.92 -10.03
N TYR A 22 -2.17 3.00 -9.84
CA TYR A 22 -1.01 3.01 -8.96
C TYR A 22 -1.43 2.82 -7.50
N LYS A 23 -0.84 1.82 -6.84
CA LYS A 23 -1.14 1.52 -5.43
C LYS A 23 -0.23 2.33 -4.52
N ASN A 24 -0.84 3.13 -3.64
CA ASN A 24 -0.15 3.77 -2.54
C ASN A 24 -0.26 2.90 -1.29
N GLU A 25 0.87 2.67 -0.63
CA GLU A 25 0.91 1.93 0.62
C GLU A 25 0.45 2.82 1.79
N ARG A 26 -0.30 2.22 2.72
CA ARG A 26 -0.59 2.82 4.02
C ARG A 26 0.20 2.06 5.06
N ILE A 27 1.13 2.74 5.72
CA ILE A 27 1.93 2.14 6.79
C ILE A 27 1.02 1.86 7.98
N ILE A 28 1.05 0.62 8.48
CA ILE A 28 0.42 0.23 9.74
C ILE A 28 1.46 0.38 10.85
N LEU A 29 1.07 1.03 11.94
CA LEU A 29 1.89 1.22 13.13
C LEU A 29 1.44 0.22 14.20
N GLY A 30 2.38 -0.62 14.66
CA GLY A 30 2.13 -1.60 15.72
C GLY A 30 1.71 -2.98 15.22
N GLU A 31 1.09 -3.75 16.11
CA GLU A 31 0.66 -5.14 15.90
C GLU A 31 -0.66 -5.23 15.13
N GLN A 32 -0.99 -6.42 14.64
CA GLN A 32 -2.20 -6.64 13.84
C GLN A 32 -3.42 -6.87 14.74
N ALA A 33 -4.45 -6.05 14.59
CA ALA A 33 -5.68 -6.20 15.36
C ALA A 33 -6.91 -5.70 14.56
N ALA A 34 -8.09 -5.86 15.14
CA ALA A 34 -9.32 -5.32 14.55
C ALA A 34 -9.30 -3.78 14.48
N GLU A 35 -8.67 -3.12 15.45
CA GLU A 35 -8.36 -1.69 15.43
C GLU A 35 -6.84 -1.52 15.24
N ILE A 36 -6.42 -0.69 14.29
CA ILE A 36 -5.01 -0.44 13.97
C ILE A 36 -4.75 1.06 13.87
N GLN A 37 -3.49 1.46 14.02
CA GLN A 37 -3.04 2.81 13.70
C GLN A 37 -2.39 2.82 12.31
N VAL A 38 -2.71 3.82 11.49
CA VAL A 38 -2.07 4.03 10.18
C VAL A 38 -1.18 5.28 10.20
N GLY A 39 -0.30 5.43 9.21
CA GLY A 39 0.91 6.29 9.25
C GLY A 39 0.83 7.73 9.81
N ASN A 40 -0.35 8.35 9.87
CA ASN A 40 -0.59 9.64 10.52
C ASN A 40 -0.95 9.54 12.03
N GLY A 41 -0.95 8.34 12.60
CA GLY A 41 -1.42 8.04 13.96
C GLY A 41 -2.94 7.87 14.08
N GLU A 42 -3.68 7.83 12.97
CA GLU A 42 -5.13 7.66 12.97
C GLU A 42 -5.53 6.22 13.31
N SER A 43 -6.43 6.06 14.28
CA SER A 43 -7.07 4.78 14.60
C SER A 43 -8.20 4.45 13.62
N VAL A 44 -8.13 3.27 13.02
CA VAL A 44 -9.14 2.76 12.08
C VAL A 44 -9.44 1.28 12.32
N LEU A 45 -10.60 0.81 11.87
CA LEU A 45 -10.95 -0.62 11.89
C LEU A 45 -10.43 -1.34 10.63
N ASN A 46 -9.73 -2.46 10.82
CA ASN A 46 -9.14 -3.23 9.73
C ASN A 46 -10.03 -4.39 9.26
N PHE A 47 -10.73 -4.19 8.14
CA PHE A 47 -11.57 -5.21 7.49
C PHE A 47 -10.93 -5.91 6.29
N CYS A 48 -9.64 -5.65 6.01
CA CYS A 48 -8.92 -6.27 4.89
C CYS A 48 -7.75 -7.16 5.32
N ALA A 49 -7.61 -7.43 6.63
CA ALA A 49 -6.63 -8.36 7.14
C ALA A 49 -7.01 -9.82 6.85
N ASN A 50 -5.99 -10.66 6.70
CA ASN A 50 -6.13 -12.12 6.73
C ASN A 50 -6.03 -12.69 8.17
N ASN A 51 -6.21 -11.87 9.20
CA ASN A 51 -6.13 -12.27 10.61
C ASN A 51 -7.50 -12.77 11.12
N TYR A 52 -8.01 -13.84 10.53
CA TYR A 52 -9.39 -14.31 10.75
C TYR A 52 -9.70 -14.71 12.20
N LEU A 53 -8.72 -15.24 12.93
CA LEU A 53 -8.88 -15.71 14.30
C LEU A 53 -8.37 -14.71 15.35
N GLY A 54 -7.78 -13.58 14.93
CA GLY A 54 -7.23 -12.58 15.85
C GLY A 54 -6.04 -13.07 16.67
N LEU A 55 -5.17 -13.91 16.08
CA LEU A 55 -4.04 -14.55 16.79
C LEU A 55 -2.67 -13.97 16.43
N ALA A 56 -2.64 -13.01 15.51
CA ALA A 56 -1.44 -12.32 15.08
C ALA A 56 -1.06 -11.16 16.00
#